data_AF-A0A7J9WLG3-F1
#
_entry.id   AF-A0A7J9WLG3-F1
#
_cell.length_a   1.000
_cell.length_b   1.000
_cell.length_c   1.000
_cell.angle_alpha   90.00
_cell.angle_beta   90.00
_cell.angle_gamma   90.00
#
_symmetry.space_group_name_H-M   'P 1'
#
loop_
_entity.id
_entity.type
_entity.pdbx_description
1 polymer ?
#
loop_
_entity_poly.entity_id
_entity_poly.type
_entity_poly.pdbx_seq_one_letter_code
_entity_poly.pdbx_strand_id
1 'polypeptide(L)'
;MSDTGTARSAASGHEVIAGCPVVEGHRDCYEQIYRLNLGEDDPIADRIAARLAGAGVNAVFYAIGGDTIAHSDGRDRPLFATLRNLHEFDRSAHASGAFYPIEHAGQLGDLNRDGRVGFILHLEGGMPLEGDVASLWALFRLGVRSLQPTWNLRNELGDGVHERGTGGGLSRFGREVVVAAEGLGMVVDLAHIAEAGFWSAMELGSNPKVVSHANARSVYDHPRNLSDAQIRAVAESGGVVGAHFLPAYVDPEHTTIDRVIDHIGFMCELVGSRHVALGPDFPTSDGPRPAREQRFSRKKDHLDGVEEISELPKVVDRMLERGFTQKDVEAILGGNFVRVLGGVPARRPGALTRASTALPQRDHGHELAAEAGRQSVPSQVRAAPRCDLHCWYRGRKREERMSTPVTVAVSVPVDYDRASAVLRSDVLCWLPAIAGHKAGWTAAVRRGLLHVRVEATVGPRGSPTGGAWPRGLALDPRAGDRLGWSRGVGGPLPVVRPL
;
A
#
# COMPACT_ATOMS: atom_id res chain seq x y z
N MET A 1 -53.53 38.82 17.19
CA MET A 1 -52.30 38.08 17.55
C MET A 1 -51.85 37.37 16.29
N SER A 2 -50.84 37.91 15.61
CA SER A 2 -50.25 37.33 14.41
C SER A 2 -49.11 36.43 14.84
N ASP A 3 -49.25 35.12 14.59
CA ASP A 3 -48.19 34.15 14.87
C ASP A 3 -47.11 34.28 13.81
N THR A 4 -46.06 35.04 14.11
CA THR A 4 -44.90 35.20 13.25
C THR A 4 -44.02 33.96 13.38
N GLY A 5 -44.40 32.90 12.67
CA GLY A 5 -43.59 31.70 12.53
C GLY A 5 -42.22 32.06 12.00
N THR A 6 -41.21 32.06 12.87
CA THR A 6 -39.82 32.23 12.51
C THR A 6 -39.40 31.02 11.68
N ALA A 7 -39.34 31.21 10.36
CA ALA A 7 -38.66 30.28 9.48
C ALA A 7 -37.23 30.11 10.02
N ARG A 8 -36.92 28.92 10.54
CA ARG A 8 -35.54 28.58 10.86
C ARG A 8 -34.76 28.69 9.57
N SER A 9 -33.66 29.45 9.59
CA SER A 9 -32.66 29.37 8.53
C SER A 9 -32.33 27.90 8.29
N ALA A 10 -32.18 27.50 7.03
CA ALA A 10 -31.50 26.24 6.75
C ALA A 10 -30.11 26.30 7.43
N ALA A 11 -29.69 25.18 8.02
CA ALA A 11 -28.35 25.07 8.56
C ALA A 11 -27.35 25.19 7.39
N SER A 12 -26.33 26.02 7.56
CA SER A 12 -25.23 26.10 6.60
C SER A 12 -24.41 24.82 6.58
N GLY A 13 -23.69 24.57 5.49
CA GLY A 13 -22.84 23.39 5.36
C GLY A 13 -21.77 23.29 6.44
N HIS A 14 -21.25 24.43 6.91
CA HIS A 14 -20.37 24.50 8.07
C HIS A 14 -21.03 24.02 9.38
N GLU A 15 -22.30 24.38 9.62
CA GLU A 15 -23.04 23.96 10.83
C GLU A 15 -23.37 22.46 10.80
N VAL A 16 -23.73 21.91 9.62
CA VAL A 16 -23.99 20.47 9.45
C VAL A 16 -22.70 19.66 9.61
N ILE A 17 -21.59 20.08 9.00
CA ILE A 17 -20.27 19.45 9.15
C ILE A 17 -19.82 19.47 10.61
N ALA A 18 -19.97 20.60 11.31
CA ALA A 18 -19.62 20.68 12.74
C ALA A 18 -20.52 19.81 13.65
N GLY A 19 -21.72 19.46 13.20
CA GLY A 19 -22.71 18.69 13.95
C GLY A 19 -22.60 17.17 13.84
N CYS A 20 -21.85 16.63 12.89
CA CYS A 20 -21.83 15.20 12.57
C CYS A 20 -20.41 14.65 12.29
N PRO A 21 -20.20 13.32 12.30
CA PRO A 21 -18.93 12.74 11.85
C PRO A 21 -18.82 12.79 10.33
N VAL A 22 -17.76 13.41 9.83
CA VAL A 22 -17.39 13.42 8.41
C VAL A 22 -16.29 12.38 8.16
N VAL A 23 -16.50 11.51 7.16
CA VAL A 23 -15.56 10.47 6.75
C VAL A 23 -15.28 10.60 5.25
N GLU A 24 -14.04 10.92 4.89
CA GLU A 24 -13.57 10.89 3.51
C GLU A 24 -13.31 9.44 3.08
N GLY A 25 -14.13 8.94 2.16
CA GLY A 25 -14.14 7.53 1.75
C GLY A 25 -12.90 7.05 0.99
N HIS A 26 -12.11 7.95 0.41
CA HIS A 26 -10.84 7.64 -0.25
C HIS A 26 -9.94 8.87 -0.36
N ARG A 27 -8.64 8.69 -0.12
CA ARG A 27 -7.55 9.66 -0.33
C ARG A 27 -6.23 8.95 -0.65
N ASP A 28 -5.55 9.39 -1.69
CA ASP A 28 -4.23 8.91 -2.09
C ASP A 28 -3.10 9.45 -1.19
N CYS A 29 -2.07 8.65 -0.91
CA CYS A 29 -0.88 9.11 -0.17
C CYS A 29 0.14 9.90 -1.01
N TYR A 30 -0.20 10.33 -2.24
CA TYR A 30 0.79 10.93 -3.14
C TYR A 30 1.30 12.29 -2.65
N GLU A 31 0.50 13.08 -1.91
CA GLU A 31 0.99 14.33 -1.30
C GLU A 31 2.06 14.02 -0.26
N GLN A 32 1.86 13.03 0.61
CA GLN A 32 2.89 12.61 1.57
C GLN A 32 4.20 12.25 0.84
N ILE A 33 4.14 11.39 -0.17
CA ILE A 33 5.31 10.94 -0.92
C ILE A 33 5.99 12.13 -1.62
N TYR A 34 5.22 12.97 -2.30
CA TYR A 34 5.72 14.14 -3.02
C TYR A 34 6.40 15.15 -2.07
N ARG A 35 5.78 15.47 -0.94
CA ARG A 35 6.28 16.46 0.01
C ARG A 35 7.54 15.97 0.74
N LEU A 36 7.57 14.70 1.15
CA LEU A 36 8.79 14.07 1.69
C LEU A 36 9.94 14.09 0.67
N ASN A 37 9.64 13.87 -0.61
CA ASN A 37 10.63 13.98 -1.70
C ASN A 37 11.12 15.41 -1.96
N LEU A 38 10.35 16.44 -1.60
CA LEU A 38 10.81 17.84 -1.56
C LEU A 38 11.67 18.16 -0.33
N GLY A 39 11.78 17.24 0.64
CA GLY A 39 12.51 17.43 1.88
C GLY A 39 11.70 18.15 2.97
N GLU A 40 10.37 18.10 2.93
CA GLU A 40 9.53 18.53 4.07
C GLU A 40 9.56 17.48 5.19
N ASP A 41 9.73 17.91 6.45
CA ASP A 41 9.98 17.01 7.60
C ASP A 41 8.73 16.23 8.06
N ASP A 42 7.55 16.87 8.09
CA ASP A 42 6.30 16.25 8.52
C ASP A 42 5.05 16.75 7.75
N PRO A 43 4.96 16.49 6.44
CA PRO A 43 3.83 16.95 5.63
C PRO A 43 2.50 16.27 5.97
N ILE A 44 2.52 15.14 6.67
CA ILE A 44 1.31 14.43 7.07
C ILE A 44 0.61 15.21 8.19
N ALA A 45 1.37 15.65 9.21
CA ALA A 45 0.85 16.54 10.24
C ALA A 45 0.59 17.96 9.71
N ASP A 46 1.61 18.59 9.14
CA ASP A 46 1.64 20.04 8.85
C ASP A 46 0.76 20.45 7.65
N ARG A 47 0.39 19.50 6.78
CA ARG A 47 -0.47 19.77 5.61
C ARG A 47 -1.70 18.90 5.56
N ILE A 48 -1.54 17.57 5.53
CA ILE A 48 -2.65 16.67 5.22
C ILE A 48 -3.66 16.66 6.37
N ALA A 49 -3.23 16.30 7.59
CA ALA A 49 -4.08 16.30 8.78
C ALA A 49 -4.60 17.72 9.10
N ALA A 50 -3.77 18.75 8.94
CA ALA A 50 -4.18 20.14 9.14
C ALA A 50 -5.30 20.59 8.16
N ARG A 51 -5.19 20.25 6.86
CA ARG A 51 -6.21 20.55 5.85
C ARG A 51 -7.51 19.78 6.12
N LEU A 52 -7.40 18.49 6.47
CA LEU A 52 -8.55 17.64 6.80
C LEU A 52 -9.29 18.15 8.05
N ALA A 53 -8.57 18.45 9.14
CA ALA A 53 -9.16 19.02 10.35
C ALA A 53 -9.81 20.39 10.07
N GLY A 54 -9.16 21.25 9.27
CA GLY A 54 -9.72 22.54 8.84
C GLY A 54 -10.97 22.43 7.97
N ALA A 55 -11.10 21.35 7.19
CA ALA A 55 -12.30 21.01 6.42
C ALA A 55 -13.41 20.35 7.27
N GLY A 56 -13.17 20.08 8.55
CA GLY A 56 -14.08 19.35 9.43
C GLY A 56 -14.10 17.84 9.20
N VAL A 57 -13.15 17.27 8.45
CA VAL A 57 -13.05 15.83 8.23
C VAL A 57 -12.54 15.15 9.50
N ASN A 58 -13.30 14.18 10.01
CA ASN A 58 -12.96 13.47 11.25
C ASN A 58 -12.23 12.16 11.00
N ALA A 59 -12.51 11.49 9.88
CA ALA A 59 -11.76 10.32 9.45
C ALA A 59 -11.54 10.25 7.93
N VAL A 60 -10.51 9.53 7.51
CA VAL A 60 -10.18 9.30 6.09
C VAL A 60 -9.74 7.85 5.85
N PHE A 61 -10.21 7.24 4.77
CA PHE A 61 -9.57 6.04 4.21
C PHE A 61 -8.35 6.46 3.41
N TYR A 62 -7.17 6.15 3.92
CA TYR A 62 -5.91 6.66 3.39
C TYR A 62 -5.13 5.54 2.71
N ALA A 63 -5.00 5.64 1.38
CA ALA A 63 -4.34 4.66 0.54
C ALA A 63 -2.81 4.73 0.77
N ILE A 64 -2.32 3.98 1.76
CA ILE A 64 -0.91 4.00 2.20
C ILE A 64 0.01 3.17 1.29
N GLY A 65 -0.59 2.37 0.41
CA GLY A 65 0.05 1.52 -0.58
C GLY A 65 -0.98 1.03 -1.59
N GLY A 66 -0.55 0.47 -2.72
CA GLY A 66 -1.45 0.06 -3.79
C GLY A 66 -0.71 -0.47 -5.01
N ASP A 67 -1.43 -0.60 -6.13
CA ASP A 67 -0.87 -1.08 -7.41
C ASP A 67 -0.16 0.02 -8.23
N THR A 68 -0.36 1.30 -7.90
CA THR A 68 0.19 2.42 -8.69
C THR A 68 1.67 2.66 -8.42
N ILE A 69 2.40 3.17 -9.42
CA ILE A 69 3.80 3.57 -9.23
C ILE A 69 3.91 4.87 -8.42
N ALA A 70 2.81 5.61 -8.26
CA ALA A 70 2.73 6.75 -7.36
C ALA A 70 2.80 6.31 -5.88
N HIS A 71 2.05 5.28 -5.47
CA HIS A 71 2.17 4.64 -4.15
C HIS A 71 3.60 4.18 -3.85
N SER A 72 4.34 3.77 -4.89
CA SER A 72 5.67 3.20 -4.76
C SER A 72 6.84 4.15 -4.98
N ASP A 73 6.60 5.46 -5.09
CA ASP A 73 7.63 6.49 -5.35
C ASP A 73 8.45 6.19 -6.62
N GLY A 74 7.76 5.75 -7.68
CA GLY A 74 8.35 5.45 -8.98
C GLY A 74 9.12 4.13 -9.06
N ARG A 75 8.93 3.19 -8.12
CA ARG A 75 9.73 1.96 -7.98
C ARG A 75 8.89 0.69 -8.06
N ASP A 76 9.40 -0.36 -8.68
CA ASP A 76 8.70 -1.65 -8.77
C ASP A 76 8.92 -2.51 -7.50
N ARG A 77 8.57 -1.96 -6.33
CA ARG A 77 8.70 -2.60 -4.99
C ARG A 77 7.51 -2.25 -4.07
N PRO A 78 6.29 -2.73 -4.37
CA PRO A 78 5.05 -2.27 -3.73
C PRO A 78 5.00 -2.53 -2.22
N LEU A 79 5.41 -3.71 -1.73
CA LEU A 79 5.43 -4.00 -0.29
C LEU A 79 6.43 -3.09 0.43
N PHE A 80 7.66 -2.99 -0.06
CA PHE A 80 8.70 -2.18 0.57
C PHE A 80 8.32 -0.68 0.62
N ALA A 81 7.69 -0.16 -0.44
CA ALA A 81 7.21 1.21 -0.44
C ALA A 81 6.06 1.42 0.56
N THR A 82 5.10 0.50 0.61
CA THR A 82 4.01 0.50 1.61
C THR A 82 4.57 0.51 3.04
N LEU A 83 5.58 -0.31 3.33
CA LEU A 83 6.26 -0.34 4.64
C LEU A 83 6.96 0.98 4.98
N ARG A 84 7.57 1.65 3.99
CA ARG A 84 8.15 3.00 4.19
C ARG A 84 7.08 4.05 4.41
N ASN A 85 5.99 4.03 3.65
CA ASN A 85 4.89 4.99 3.79
C ASN A 85 4.23 4.84 5.18
N LEU A 86 4.04 3.60 5.65
CA LEU A 86 3.63 3.25 7.01
C LEU A 86 4.63 3.76 8.07
N HIS A 87 5.94 3.62 7.85
CA HIS A 87 6.95 4.12 8.78
C HIS A 87 6.89 5.65 8.95
N GLU A 88 6.76 6.40 7.86
CA GLU A 88 6.66 7.86 7.92
C GLU A 88 5.33 8.31 8.56
N PHE A 89 4.23 7.60 8.27
CA PHE A 89 2.94 7.81 8.92
C PHE A 89 3.03 7.58 10.45
N ASP A 90 3.61 6.46 10.88
CA ASP A 90 3.78 6.10 12.28
C ASP A 90 4.70 7.08 13.03
N ARG A 91 5.83 7.46 12.40
CA ARG A 91 6.75 8.48 12.92
C ARG A 91 6.04 9.82 13.15
N SER A 92 5.29 10.28 12.15
CA SER A 92 4.56 11.55 12.17
C SER A 92 3.43 11.54 13.21
N ALA A 93 2.65 10.46 13.30
CA ALA A 93 1.60 10.30 14.30
C ALA A 93 2.16 10.39 15.73
N HIS A 94 3.28 9.71 16.00
CA HIS A 94 3.96 9.74 17.30
C HIS A 94 4.62 11.08 17.62
N ALA A 95 5.12 11.81 16.61
CA ALA A 95 5.81 13.08 16.81
C ALA A 95 4.85 14.27 17.00
N SER A 96 3.77 14.33 16.21
CA SER A 96 2.84 15.46 16.18
C SER A 96 1.64 15.28 17.13
N GLY A 97 1.13 14.06 17.26
CA GLY A 97 -0.17 13.79 17.90
C GLY A 97 -1.39 14.38 17.17
N ALA A 98 -1.21 14.97 15.98
CA ALA A 98 -2.27 15.67 15.23
C ALA A 98 -3.32 14.72 14.62
N PHE A 99 -2.97 13.46 14.42
CA PHE A 99 -3.81 12.41 13.86
C PHE A 99 -3.48 11.05 14.48
N TYR A 100 -4.28 10.03 14.20
CA TYR A 100 -4.10 8.68 14.74
C TYR A 100 -4.63 7.59 13.78
N PRO A 101 -4.08 6.37 13.80
CA PRO A 101 -4.64 5.24 13.05
C PRO A 101 -5.95 4.74 13.68
N ILE A 102 -6.98 4.53 12.86
CA ILE A 102 -8.22 3.84 13.24
C ILE A 102 -8.03 2.34 12.98
N GLU A 103 -7.87 1.60 14.06
CA GLU A 103 -7.57 0.16 14.04
C GLU A 103 -8.77 -0.72 14.44
N HIS A 104 -9.79 -0.17 15.09
CA HIS A 104 -10.99 -0.91 15.47
C HIS A 104 -12.21 -0.01 15.73
N ALA A 105 -13.41 -0.59 15.59
CA ALA A 105 -14.70 0.09 15.77
C ALA A 105 -14.82 0.95 17.04
N GLY A 106 -14.14 0.58 18.14
CA GLY A 106 -14.12 1.36 19.38
C GLY A 106 -13.54 2.77 19.27
N GLN A 107 -12.76 3.09 18.22
CA GLN A 107 -12.24 4.43 17.97
C GLN A 107 -13.22 5.32 17.18
N LEU A 108 -14.26 4.74 16.59
CA LEU A 108 -15.25 5.49 15.80
C LEU A 108 -16.20 6.34 16.66
N GLY A 109 -16.33 6.00 17.96
CA GLY A 109 -17.16 6.75 18.90
C GLY A 109 -16.59 8.11 19.32
N ASP A 110 -15.32 8.38 18.98
CA ASP A 110 -14.55 9.55 19.41
C ASP A 110 -14.09 10.44 18.24
N LEU A 111 -14.57 10.20 17.00
CA LEU A 111 -14.14 10.92 15.80
C LEU A 111 -14.27 12.45 15.91
N ASN A 112 -15.25 12.95 16.66
CA ASN A 112 -15.48 14.39 16.85
C ASN A 112 -14.85 14.92 18.15
N ARG A 113 -13.97 14.16 18.81
CA ARG A 113 -13.27 14.57 20.03
C ARG A 113 -11.84 15.00 19.73
N ASP A 114 -11.40 16.06 20.40
CA ASP A 114 -10.04 16.61 20.41
C ASP A 114 -9.53 17.24 19.09
N GLY A 115 -10.34 17.31 18.03
CA GLY A 115 -9.96 17.97 16.76
C GLY A 115 -8.86 17.26 15.96
N ARG A 116 -8.58 15.99 16.29
CA ARG A 116 -7.60 15.14 15.60
C ARG A 116 -8.28 14.30 14.52
N VAL A 117 -7.60 14.08 13.40
CA VAL A 117 -8.12 13.27 12.29
C VAL A 117 -7.75 11.80 12.49
N GLY A 118 -8.71 10.90 12.29
CA GLY A 118 -8.47 9.45 12.31
C GLY A 118 -8.21 8.88 10.91
N PHE A 119 -7.20 8.03 10.76
CA PHE A 119 -6.80 7.47 9.46
C PHE A 119 -7.06 5.96 9.42
N ILE A 120 -7.95 5.52 8.54
CA ILE A 120 -8.20 4.12 8.23
C ILE A 120 -7.21 3.73 7.13
N LEU A 121 -6.11 3.07 7.52
CA LEU A 121 -5.05 2.70 6.58
C LEU A 121 -5.56 1.66 5.58
N HIS A 122 -5.48 2.00 4.30
CA HIS A 122 -6.09 1.32 3.17
C HIS A 122 -5.04 0.92 2.12
N LEU A 123 -5.30 -0.14 1.36
CA LEU A 123 -4.52 -0.51 0.18
C LEU A 123 -5.35 -0.33 -1.09
N GLU A 124 -4.95 0.60 -1.97
CA GLU A 124 -5.55 0.81 -3.29
C GLU A 124 -4.97 -0.21 -4.31
N GLY A 125 -5.28 -1.48 -4.11
CA GLY A 125 -4.73 -2.58 -4.90
C GLY A 125 -3.87 -3.54 -4.08
N GLY A 126 -3.90 -4.82 -4.47
CA GLY A 126 -3.27 -5.93 -3.76
C GLY A 126 -1.80 -6.18 -4.06
N MET A 127 -1.14 -5.45 -4.97
CA MET A 127 0.29 -5.64 -5.27
C MET A 127 1.24 -5.62 -4.05
N PRO A 128 0.99 -4.84 -2.97
CA PRO A 128 1.79 -4.93 -1.75
C PRO A 128 1.74 -6.28 -1.02
N LEU A 129 0.92 -7.24 -1.46
CA LEU A 129 0.88 -8.60 -0.89
C LEU A 129 1.98 -9.51 -1.47
N GLU A 130 2.48 -9.22 -2.67
CA GLU A 130 3.57 -9.94 -3.35
C GLU A 130 3.42 -11.48 -3.35
N GLY A 131 2.18 -11.95 -3.53
CA GLY A 131 1.83 -13.37 -3.70
C GLY A 131 1.69 -14.18 -2.41
N ASP A 132 1.83 -13.54 -1.25
CA ASP A 132 1.77 -14.21 0.05
C ASP A 132 0.70 -13.59 0.97
N VAL A 133 -0.23 -14.43 1.45
CA VAL A 133 -1.19 -14.04 2.50
C VAL A 133 -0.47 -13.58 3.77
N ALA A 134 0.74 -14.05 4.06
CA ALA A 134 1.53 -13.56 5.19
C ALA A 134 1.77 -12.04 5.15
N SER A 135 1.89 -11.44 3.96
CA SER A 135 1.98 -9.99 3.78
C SER A 135 0.72 -9.28 4.27
N LEU A 136 -0.48 -9.83 3.99
CA LEU A 136 -1.75 -9.29 4.49
C LEU A 136 -1.79 -9.31 6.03
N TRP A 137 -1.39 -10.42 6.65
CA TRP A 137 -1.31 -10.55 8.10
C TRP A 137 -0.27 -9.60 8.72
N ALA A 138 0.84 -9.34 8.03
CA ALA A 138 1.85 -8.39 8.47
C ALA A 138 1.34 -6.94 8.38
N LEU A 139 0.76 -6.54 7.24
CA LEU A 139 0.19 -5.21 7.04
C LEU A 139 -0.99 -4.94 8.00
N PHE A 140 -1.84 -5.93 8.27
CA PHE A 140 -2.86 -5.84 9.32
C PHE A 140 -2.25 -5.59 10.71
N ARG A 141 -1.17 -6.30 11.08
CA ARG A 141 -0.46 -6.05 12.34
C ARG A 141 0.22 -4.67 12.41
N LEU A 142 0.42 -4.01 11.27
CA LEU A 142 0.97 -2.65 11.13
C LEU A 142 -0.13 -1.57 10.98
N GLY A 143 -1.39 -1.90 11.21
CA GLY A 143 -2.51 -0.94 11.25
C GLY A 143 -3.37 -0.85 10.00
N VAL A 144 -3.06 -1.59 8.92
CA VAL A 144 -3.91 -1.63 7.72
C VAL A 144 -5.26 -2.30 8.04
N ARG A 145 -6.38 -1.67 7.64
CA ARG A 145 -7.75 -2.11 7.94
C ARG A 145 -8.68 -2.18 6.74
N SER A 146 -8.27 -1.69 5.58
CA SER A 146 -9.05 -1.77 4.34
C SER A 146 -8.19 -2.26 3.17
N LEU A 147 -8.79 -3.06 2.28
CA LEU A 147 -8.14 -3.60 1.09
C LEU A 147 -9.08 -3.48 -0.11
N GLN A 148 -8.65 -2.74 -1.14
CA GLN A 148 -9.16 -2.85 -2.50
C GLN A 148 -8.33 -3.92 -3.23
N PRO A 149 -8.91 -5.03 -3.75
CA PRO A 149 -8.13 -6.12 -4.35
C PRO A 149 -7.29 -5.70 -5.58
N THR A 150 -7.76 -4.74 -6.36
CA THR A 150 -7.15 -4.32 -7.63
C THR A 150 -7.29 -2.83 -7.82
N TRP A 151 -6.32 -2.20 -8.48
CA TRP A 151 -6.50 -0.89 -9.11
C TRP A 151 -7.09 -1.04 -10.53
N ASN A 152 -6.80 -0.10 -11.43
CA ASN A 152 -7.26 -0.11 -12.82
C ASN A 152 -6.75 -1.32 -13.62
N LEU A 153 -5.53 -1.78 -13.38
CA LEU A 153 -4.89 -2.87 -14.12
C LEU A 153 -5.04 -4.20 -13.37
N ARG A 154 -4.77 -5.30 -14.07
CA ARG A 154 -4.70 -6.64 -13.49
C ARG A 154 -3.50 -6.76 -12.55
N ASN A 155 -3.73 -7.35 -11.39
CA ASN A 155 -2.68 -7.84 -10.51
C ASN A 155 -2.89 -9.36 -10.24
N GLU A 156 -2.20 -9.89 -9.25
CA GLU A 156 -2.28 -11.30 -8.84
C GLU A 156 -3.61 -11.69 -8.17
N LEU A 157 -4.38 -10.75 -7.62
CA LEU A 157 -5.69 -10.99 -6.99
C LEU A 157 -6.81 -11.05 -8.04
N GLY A 158 -6.73 -10.28 -9.13
CA GLY A 158 -7.76 -10.28 -10.18
C GLY A 158 -7.59 -9.19 -11.23
N ASP A 159 -8.62 -9.03 -12.05
CA ASP A 159 -8.66 -8.01 -13.09
C ASP A 159 -9.23 -6.69 -12.58
N GLY A 160 -8.48 -5.62 -12.79
CA GLY A 160 -8.95 -4.24 -12.63
C GLY A 160 -9.83 -3.79 -13.80
N VAL A 161 -10.56 -2.68 -13.62
CA VAL A 161 -11.56 -2.18 -14.57
C VAL A 161 -11.05 -1.92 -16.00
N HIS A 162 -9.76 -1.63 -16.21
CA HIS A 162 -9.19 -1.46 -17.55
C HIS A 162 -8.91 -2.82 -18.23
N GLU A 163 -8.75 -3.90 -17.46
CA GLU A 163 -8.57 -5.28 -17.93
C GLU A 163 -9.90 -6.08 -17.99
N ARG A 164 -11.05 -5.43 -17.75
CA ARG A 164 -12.40 -6.06 -17.79
C ARG A 164 -12.71 -6.87 -19.06
N GLY A 165 -12.01 -6.61 -20.18
CA GLY A 165 -12.16 -7.34 -21.43
C GLY A 165 -11.69 -8.82 -21.37
N THR A 166 -10.95 -9.20 -20.32
CA THR A 166 -10.60 -10.59 -20.02
C THR A 166 -11.80 -11.45 -19.62
N GLY A 167 -12.85 -10.85 -19.05
CA GLY A 167 -13.92 -11.56 -18.35
C GLY A 167 -13.49 -12.26 -17.06
N GLY A 168 -12.28 -11.99 -16.55
CA GLY A 168 -11.72 -12.66 -15.38
C GLY A 168 -12.27 -12.13 -14.06
N GLY A 169 -12.60 -13.06 -13.15
CA GLY A 169 -12.95 -12.76 -11.77
C GLY A 169 -11.74 -12.65 -10.84
N LEU A 170 -11.98 -12.85 -9.54
CA LEU A 170 -10.87 -13.04 -8.59
C LEU A 170 -10.10 -14.32 -8.92
N SER A 171 -8.77 -14.22 -8.90
CA SER A 171 -7.86 -15.38 -9.00
C SER A 171 -8.03 -16.31 -7.78
N ARG A 172 -7.43 -17.51 -7.83
CA ARG A 172 -7.42 -18.40 -6.64
C ARG A 172 -6.80 -17.70 -5.43
N PHE A 173 -5.73 -16.94 -5.63
CA PHE A 173 -5.09 -16.14 -4.59
C PHE A 173 -5.99 -14.96 -4.15
N GLY A 174 -6.63 -14.27 -5.09
CA GLY A 174 -7.58 -13.19 -4.75
C GLY A 174 -8.76 -13.67 -3.90
N ARG A 175 -9.33 -14.84 -4.18
CA ARG A 175 -10.39 -15.45 -3.35
C ARG A 175 -9.87 -15.80 -1.94
N GLU A 176 -8.64 -16.32 -1.83
CA GLU A 176 -7.99 -16.61 -0.55
C GLU A 176 -7.74 -15.34 0.27
N VAL A 177 -7.23 -14.28 -0.37
CA VAL A 177 -6.98 -12.97 0.24
C VAL A 177 -8.27 -12.30 0.71
N VAL A 178 -9.35 -12.30 -0.07
CA VAL A 178 -10.64 -11.72 0.34
C VAL A 178 -11.21 -12.45 1.57
N VAL A 179 -11.16 -13.78 1.60
CA VAL A 179 -11.58 -14.57 2.77
C VAL A 179 -10.69 -14.30 3.99
N ALA A 180 -9.37 -14.16 3.80
CA ALA A 180 -8.44 -13.82 4.87
C ALA A 180 -8.67 -12.40 5.41
N ALA A 181 -8.93 -11.41 4.55
CA ALA A 181 -9.22 -10.03 4.91
C ALA A 181 -10.50 -9.93 5.74
N GLU A 182 -11.59 -10.57 5.31
CA GLU A 182 -12.82 -10.64 6.13
C GLU A 182 -12.61 -11.39 7.45
N GLY A 183 -11.85 -12.49 7.41
CA GLY A 183 -11.47 -13.26 8.59
C GLY A 183 -10.57 -12.50 9.58
N LEU A 184 -9.93 -11.43 9.14
CA LEU A 184 -9.19 -10.45 9.96
C LEU A 184 -10.07 -9.31 10.48
N GLY A 185 -11.30 -9.14 9.97
CA GLY A 185 -12.10 -7.95 10.24
C GLY A 185 -11.58 -6.71 9.50
N MET A 186 -10.99 -6.90 8.32
CA MET A 186 -10.70 -5.81 7.38
C MET A 186 -11.93 -5.50 6.52
N VAL A 187 -12.04 -4.24 6.11
CA VAL A 187 -12.97 -3.83 5.05
C VAL A 187 -12.46 -4.37 3.71
N VAL A 188 -13.35 -5.04 2.97
CA VAL A 188 -13.12 -5.38 1.56
C VAL A 188 -13.81 -4.31 0.71
N ASP A 189 -12.99 -3.60 -0.05
CA ASP A 189 -13.39 -2.50 -0.92
C ASP A 189 -13.41 -2.97 -2.39
N LEU A 190 -14.49 -2.67 -3.10
CA LEU A 190 -14.75 -3.10 -4.48
C LEU A 190 -14.73 -1.93 -5.47
N ALA A 191 -14.17 -0.78 -5.11
CA ALA A 191 -13.74 0.20 -6.10
C ALA A 191 -12.65 -0.40 -7.03
N HIS A 192 -12.50 0.19 -8.22
CA HIS A 192 -11.59 -0.22 -9.30
C HIS A 192 -11.69 -1.65 -9.89
N ILE A 193 -12.27 -2.63 -9.21
CA ILE A 193 -12.33 -4.02 -9.68
C ILE A 193 -13.18 -4.19 -10.94
N ALA A 194 -12.80 -5.10 -11.84
CA ALA A 194 -13.65 -5.49 -12.96
C ALA A 194 -14.94 -6.17 -12.46
N GLU A 195 -16.03 -6.08 -13.24
CA GLU A 195 -17.36 -6.56 -12.83
C GLU A 195 -17.38 -8.06 -12.46
N ALA A 196 -16.67 -8.92 -13.20
CA ALA A 196 -16.54 -10.34 -12.85
C ALA A 196 -15.81 -10.55 -11.51
N GLY A 197 -14.86 -9.68 -11.17
CA GLY A 197 -14.18 -9.67 -9.88
C GLY A 197 -15.08 -9.14 -8.76
N PHE A 198 -15.88 -8.12 -9.02
CA PHE A 198 -16.91 -7.62 -8.11
C PHE A 198 -17.85 -8.75 -7.68
N TRP A 199 -18.47 -9.45 -8.65
CA TRP A 199 -19.38 -10.56 -8.36
C TRP A 199 -18.67 -11.71 -7.65
N SER A 200 -17.44 -12.04 -8.04
CA SER A 200 -16.60 -13.02 -7.33
C SER A 200 -16.34 -12.65 -5.86
N ALA A 201 -16.30 -11.36 -5.52
CA ALA A 201 -16.10 -10.88 -4.15
C ALA A 201 -17.41 -10.80 -3.35
N MET A 202 -18.56 -10.55 -4.01
CA MET A 202 -19.89 -10.62 -3.40
C MET A 202 -20.26 -12.05 -2.97
N GLU A 203 -19.79 -13.06 -3.70
CA GLU A 203 -19.93 -14.49 -3.33
C GLU A 203 -19.14 -14.89 -2.07
N LEU A 204 -18.21 -14.06 -1.61
CA LEU A 204 -17.23 -14.43 -0.56
C LEU A 204 -17.51 -13.72 0.74
N GLY A 205 -17.72 -14.50 1.80
CA GLY A 205 -17.85 -13.99 3.16
C GLY A 205 -19.23 -13.39 3.44
N SER A 206 -19.30 -12.55 4.47
CA SER A 206 -20.57 -11.98 4.98
C SER A 206 -20.42 -10.60 5.60
N ASN A 207 -19.22 -10.00 5.58
CA ASN A 207 -19.08 -8.63 6.05
C ASN A 207 -19.67 -7.65 5.02
N PRO A 208 -20.19 -6.49 5.46
CA PRO A 208 -20.61 -5.43 4.54
C PRO A 208 -19.47 -5.01 3.61
N LYS A 209 -19.75 -4.98 2.31
CA LYS A 209 -18.78 -4.52 1.30
C LYS A 209 -18.77 -3.00 1.24
N VAL A 210 -17.63 -2.43 0.90
CA VAL A 210 -17.49 -1.01 0.57
C VAL A 210 -17.22 -0.89 -0.92
N VAL A 211 -17.70 0.18 -1.54
CA VAL A 211 -17.06 0.75 -2.73
C VAL A 211 -16.68 2.16 -2.34
N SER A 212 -15.39 2.39 -2.07
CA SER A 212 -14.93 3.64 -1.42
C SER A 212 -15.17 4.87 -2.26
N HIS A 213 -14.97 4.77 -3.58
CA HIS A 213 -15.07 5.88 -4.53
C HIS A 213 -15.53 5.39 -5.93
N ALA A 214 -16.84 5.47 -6.21
CA ALA A 214 -17.43 5.21 -7.53
C ALA A 214 -18.78 5.91 -7.70
N ASN A 215 -19.20 6.11 -8.95
CA ASN A 215 -20.46 6.75 -9.31
C ASN A 215 -21.45 5.78 -9.97
N ALA A 216 -22.69 6.22 -10.16
CA ALA A 216 -23.74 5.44 -10.83
C ALA A 216 -23.64 5.51 -12.37
N ARG A 217 -23.60 4.35 -13.02
CA ARG A 217 -23.48 4.23 -14.48
C ARG A 217 -24.72 4.74 -15.24
N SER A 218 -25.89 4.60 -14.64
CA SER A 218 -27.16 5.08 -15.21
C SER A 218 -27.27 6.60 -15.30
N VAL A 219 -26.39 7.34 -14.61
CA VAL A 219 -26.26 8.80 -14.71
C VAL A 219 -25.18 9.20 -15.72
N TYR A 220 -24.04 8.49 -15.73
CA TYR A 220 -22.99 8.61 -16.75
C TYR A 220 -22.34 7.25 -17.02
N ASP A 221 -22.45 6.73 -18.25
CA ASP A 221 -21.94 5.39 -18.60
C ASP A 221 -20.42 5.40 -18.77
N HIS A 222 -19.75 5.02 -17.70
CA HIS A 222 -18.29 4.90 -17.66
C HIS A 222 -17.88 3.59 -16.96
N PRO A 223 -16.82 2.88 -17.40
CA PRO A 223 -16.41 1.62 -16.79
C PRO A 223 -16.13 1.65 -15.28
N ARG A 224 -15.61 2.75 -14.72
CA ARG A 224 -15.41 2.94 -13.26
C ARG A 224 -16.70 3.15 -12.46
N ASN A 225 -17.84 3.32 -13.14
CA ASN A 225 -19.14 3.54 -12.54
C ASN A 225 -19.91 2.21 -12.42
N LEU A 226 -20.56 2.03 -11.29
CA LEU A 226 -21.30 0.83 -10.92
C LEU A 226 -22.61 0.72 -11.70
N SER A 227 -22.95 -0.49 -12.15
CA SER A 227 -24.31 -0.77 -12.62
C SER A 227 -25.30 -0.76 -11.44
N ASP A 228 -26.59 -0.54 -11.72
CA ASP A 228 -27.64 -0.58 -10.70
C ASP A 228 -27.68 -1.92 -9.93
N ALA A 229 -27.27 -3.01 -10.58
CA ALA A 229 -27.16 -4.33 -9.94
C ALA A 229 -26.02 -4.36 -8.91
N GLN A 230 -24.85 -3.80 -9.24
CA GLN A 230 -23.73 -3.68 -8.30
C GLN A 230 -24.08 -2.77 -7.12
N ILE A 231 -24.76 -1.65 -7.34
CA ILE A 231 -25.20 -0.72 -6.27
C ILE A 231 -26.17 -1.43 -5.31
N ARG A 232 -27.17 -2.14 -5.83
CA ARG A 232 -28.09 -2.97 -5.01
C ARG A 232 -27.34 -4.04 -4.22
N ALA A 233 -26.42 -4.77 -4.85
CA ALA A 233 -25.64 -5.82 -4.19
C ALA A 233 -24.78 -5.28 -3.03
N VAL A 234 -24.16 -4.10 -3.18
CA VAL A 234 -23.46 -3.42 -2.07
C VAL A 234 -24.46 -3.10 -0.95
N ALA A 235 -25.61 -2.52 -1.26
CA ALA A 235 -26.62 -2.18 -0.25
C ALA A 235 -27.18 -3.42 0.48
N GLU A 236 -27.45 -4.50 -0.24
CA GLU A 236 -27.93 -5.80 0.29
C GLU A 236 -26.93 -6.44 1.25
N SER A 237 -25.62 -6.27 1.03
CA SER A 237 -24.59 -6.68 2.01
C SER A 237 -24.59 -5.85 3.31
N GLY A 238 -25.41 -4.80 3.39
CA GLY A 238 -25.34 -3.78 4.43
C GLY A 238 -24.27 -2.71 4.17
N GLY A 239 -23.67 -2.70 2.98
CA GLY A 239 -22.52 -1.87 2.58
C GLY A 239 -22.81 -0.40 2.33
N VAL A 240 -21.86 0.28 1.69
CA VAL A 240 -21.96 1.68 1.20
C VAL A 240 -21.20 1.88 -0.12
N VAL A 241 -21.69 2.79 -0.95
CA VAL A 241 -21.00 3.34 -2.13
C VAL A 241 -20.65 4.81 -1.87
N GLY A 242 -19.36 5.15 -1.87
CA GLY A 242 -18.87 6.52 -1.78
C GLY A 242 -18.87 7.22 -3.13
N ALA A 243 -19.57 8.34 -3.26
CA ALA A 243 -19.66 9.11 -4.50
C ALA A 243 -18.34 9.82 -4.82
N HIS A 244 -17.93 9.74 -6.09
CA HIS A 244 -16.61 10.14 -6.58
C HIS A 244 -16.66 11.45 -7.38
N PHE A 245 -15.73 12.36 -7.13
CA PHE A 245 -15.80 13.74 -7.61
C PHE A 245 -14.93 13.99 -8.86
N LEU A 246 -14.11 13.03 -9.28
CA LEU A 246 -13.21 13.20 -10.43
C LEU A 246 -14.01 13.39 -11.75
N PRO A 247 -13.79 14.49 -12.50
CA PRO A 247 -14.53 14.83 -13.73
C PRO A 247 -14.78 13.70 -14.73
N ALA A 248 -13.79 12.81 -14.94
CA ALA A 248 -13.91 11.74 -15.93
C ALA A 248 -14.88 10.60 -15.53
N TYR A 249 -15.30 10.53 -14.27
CA TYR A 249 -16.24 9.53 -13.76
C TYR A 249 -17.57 10.15 -13.28
N VAL A 250 -17.59 11.47 -13.09
CA VAL A 250 -18.81 12.27 -12.94
C VAL A 250 -19.42 12.45 -14.33
N ASP A 251 -18.90 13.40 -15.10
CA ASP A 251 -19.28 13.65 -16.48
C ASP A 251 -18.24 14.65 -17.05
N PRO A 252 -17.40 14.28 -18.03
CA PRO A 252 -16.35 15.15 -18.52
C PRO A 252 -16.86 16.35 -19.32
N GLU A 253 -18.14 16.38 -19.70
CA GLU A 253 -18.81 17.51 -20.34
C GLU A 253 -19.59 18.37 -19.31
N HIS A 254 -19.97 17.79 -18.16
CA HIS A 254 -20.74 18.44 -17.09
C HIS A 254 -20.03 18.34 -15.74
N THR A 255 -18.85 18.97 -15.62
CA THR A 255 -17.93 18.84 -14.49
C THR A 255 -18.34 19.64 -13.24
N THR A 256 -19.60 19.56 -12.80
CA THR A 256 -20.17 20.41 -11.75
C THR A 256 -20.54 19.65 -10.48
N ILE A 257 -20.64 20.38 -9.37
CA ILE A 257 -21.17 19.86 -8.08
C ILE A 257 -22.58 19.27 -8.27
N ASP A 258 -23.43 19.95 -9.05
CA ASP A 258 -24.78 19.48 -9.35
C ASP A 258 -24.81 18.10 -10.00
N ARG A 259 -23.81 17.78 -10.85
CA ARG A 259 -23.70 16.47 -11.51
C ARG A 259 -23.26 15.36 -10.56
N VAL A 260 -22.39 15.67 -9.58
CA VAL A 260 -22.11 14.75 -8.46
C VAL A 260 -23.37 14.50 -7.65
N ILE A 261 -24.15 15.55 -7.37
CA ILE A 261 -25.40 15.42 -6.62
C ILE A 261 -26.45 14.61 -7.41
N ASP A 262 -26.45 14.65 -8.75
CA ASP A 262 -27.27 13.72 -9.56
C ASP A 262 -26.89 12.26 -9.31
N HIS A 263 -25.59 11.92 -9.24
CA HIS A 263 -25.14 10.56 -8.89
C HIS A 263 -25.56 10.17 -7.47
N ILE A 264 -25.35 11.06 -6.49
CA ILE A 264 -25.73 10.82 -5.08
C ILE A 264 -27.25 10.62 -4.99
N GLY A 265 -28.04 11.48 -5.64
CA GLY A 265 -29.50 11.42 -5.68
C GLY A 265 -30.00 10.12 -6.29
N PHE A 266 -29.51 9.75 -7.48
CA PHE A 266 -29.85 8.48 -8.12
C PHE A 266 -29.53 7.27 -7.23
N MET A 267 -28.37 7.23 -6.58
CA MET A 267 -28.05 6.15 -5.65
C MET A 267 -28.97 6.14 -4.42
N CYS A 268 -29.35 7.32 -3.90
CA CYS A 268 -30.31 7.43 -2.80
C CYS A 268 -31.72 6.98 -3.20
N GLU A 269 -32.17 7.26 -4.42
CA GLU A 269 -33.44 6.76 -4.96
C GLU A 269 -33.41 5.23 -5.16
N LEU A 270 -32.27 4.69 -5.58
CA LEU A 270 -32.11 3.27 -5.91
C LEU A 270 -32.03 2.35 -4.69
N VAL A 271 -31.32 2.76 -3.63
CA VAL A 271 -31.04 1.92 -2.44
C VAL A 271 -31.25 2.62 -1.09
N GLY A 272 -31.67 3.88 -1.09
CA GLY A 272 -31.82 4.70 0.12
C GLY A 272 -30.50 5.34 0.57
N SER A 273 -30.60 6.54 1.15
CA SER A 273 -29.45 7.35 1.62
C SER A 273 -28.53 6.62 2.59
N ARG A 274 -29.03 5.61 3.34
CA ARG A 274 -28.24 4.73 4.25
C ARG A 274 -27.07 4.00 3.58
N HIS A 275 -27.10 3.82 2.26
CA HIS A 275 -26.11 3.05 1.50
C HIS A 275 -25.24 3.93 0.59
N VAL A 276 -25.33 5.25 0.73
CA VAL A 276 -24.53 6.23 -0.03
C VAL A 276 -23.62 6.98 0.94
N ALA A 277 -22.41 7.31 0.51
CA ALA A 277 -21.42 8.05 1.28
C ALA A 277 -20.59 8.99 0.40
N LEU A 278 -19.61 9.69 0.96
CA LEU A 278 -18.64 10.50 0.20
C LEU A 278 -17.32 9.77 -0.03
N GLY A 279 -16.91 9.62 -1.29
CA GLY A 279 -15.62 9.07 -1.69
C GLY A 279 -14.94 9.98 -2.71
N PRO A 280 -14.66 11.25 -2.38
CA PRO A 280 -14.45 12.27 -3.39
C PRO A 280 -13.23 12.00 -4.25
N ASP A 281 -12.11 11.55 -3.65
CA ASP A 281 -10.81 11.33 -4.31
C ASP A 281 -10.38 12.61 -5.06
N PHE A 282 -9.91 13.59 -4.28
CA PHE A 282 -9.60 14.97 -4.72
C PHE A 282 -8.16 15.06 -5.27
N PRO A 283 -7.94 14.90 -6.58
CA PRO A 283 -6.59 14.64 -7.13
C PRO A 283 -5.68 15.88 -7.08
N THR A 284 -6.29 17.06 -7.05
CA THR A 284 -5.68 18.37 -6.80
C THR A 284 -5.05 18.46 -5.41
N SER A 285 -5.72 17.91 -4.41
CA SER A 285 -5.30 17.92 -3.01
C SER A 285 -4.39 16.74 -2.65
N ASP A 286 -4.46 15.67 -3.44
CA ASP A 286 -3.79 14.40 -3.16
C ASP A 286 -2.37 14.33 -3.75
N GLY A 287 -1.91 15.39 -4.43
CA GLY A 287 -0.53 15.56 -4.86
C GLY A 287 -0.21 15.06 -6.27
N PRO A 288 0.93 15.48 -6.85
CA PRO A 288 1.24 15.21 -8.25
C PRO A 288 1.66 13.75 -8.48
N ARG A 289 0.99 13.11 -9.44
CA ARG A 289 1.39 11.79 -9.95
C ARG A 289 2.73 11.83 -10.70
N PRO A 290 3.55 10.76 -10.62
CA PRO A 290 4.86 10.68 -11.26
C PRO A 290 4.73 10.70 -12.80
N ALA A 291 5.76 11.20 -13.49
CA ALA A 291 5.73 11.43 -14.95
C ALA A 291 5.31 10.20 -15.79
N ARG A 292 5.62 8.97 -15.33
CA ARG A 292 5.20 7.72 -15.99
C ARG A 292 3.68 7.51 -16.00
N GLU A 293 2.98 8.09 -15.03
CA GLU A 293 1.53 8.02 -14.87
C GLU A 293 0.82 9.32 -15.27
N GLN A 294 1.56 10.39 -15.58
CA GLN A 294 0.97 11.61 -16.14
C GLN A 294 0.30 11.40 -17.51
N ARG A 295 0.60 10.29 -18.21
CA ARG A 295 -0.19 9.82 -19.37
C ARG A 295 -1.64 9.43 -19.02
N PHE A 296 -1.90 9.14 -17.74
CA PHE A 296 -3.22 8.92 -17.13
C PHE A 296 -3.70 10.15 -16.33
N SER A 297 -2.94 11.26 -16.31
CA SER A 297 -3.45 12.54 -15.84
C SER A 297 -4.39 13.12 -16.90
N ARG A 298 -5.41 13.82 -16.42
CA ARG A 298 -6.58 14.22 -17.22
C ARG A 298 -6.48 15.70 -17.60
N LYS A 299 -7.21 16.11 -18.65
CA LYS A 299 -7.28 17.52 -19.06
C LYS A 299 -7.86 18.45 -17.97
N LYS A 300 -8.70 17.88 -17.10
CA LYS A 300 -9.28 18.52 -15.91
C LYS A 300 -9.31 17.49 -14.78
N ASP A 301 -8.94 17.92 -13.59
CA ASP A 301 -8.75 17.11 -12.38
C ASP A 301 -9.64 17.55 -11.21
N HIS A 302 -10.38 18.64 -11.35
CA HIS A 302 -11.31 19.21 -10.36
C HIS A 302 -12.70 19.47 -10.96
N LEU A 303 -13.71 19.61 -10.11
CA LEU A 303 -15.04 20.10 -10.50
C LEU A 303 -15.07 21.62 -10.45
N ASP A 304 -15.99 22.22 -11.21
CA ASP A 304 -16.23 23.66 -11.16
C ASP A 304 -16.81 24.08 -9.80
N GLY A 305 -16.03 24.81 -9.02
CA GLY A 305 -16.44 25.40 -7.74
C GLY A 305 -16.27 24.49 -6.52
N VAL A 306 -15.82 23.25 -6.68
CA VAL A 306 -15.29 22.39 -5.60
C VAL A 306 -14.03 21.73 -6.12
N GLU A 307 -12.92 22.40 -5.84
CA GLU A 307 -11.57 22.09 -6.27
C GLU A 307 -10.79 21.26 -5.22
N GLU A 308 -11.13 21.36 -3.93
CA GLU A 308 -10.50 20.57 -2.86
C GLU A 308 -11.42 20.28 -1.65
N ILE A 309 -10.94 19.42 -0.74
CA ILE A 309 -11.68 18.97 0.45
C ILE A 309 -12.11 20.09 1.41
N SER A 310 -11.41 21.24 1.43
CA SER A 310 -11.76 22.40 2.26
C SER A 310 -13.10 23.03 1.87
N GLU A 311 -13.60 22.71 0.66
CA GLU A 311 -14.79 23.29 0.05
C GLU A 311 -16.02 22.37 0.17
N LEU A 312 -15.89 21.28 0.93
CA LEU A 312 -16.98 20.38 1.30
C LEU A 312 -18.25 21.09 1.84
N PRO A 313 -18.17 22.22 2.60
CA PRO A 313 -19.36 23.00 2.96
C PRO A 313 -20.24 23.40 1.76
N LYS A 314 -19.63 23.77 0.62
CA LYS A 314 -20.38 24.13 -0.61
C LYS A 314 -21.18 22.96 -1.16
N VAL A 315 -20.63 21.74 -1.05
CA VAL A 315 -21.32 20.50 -1.46
C VAL A 315 -22.54 20.28 -0.58
N VAL A 316 -22.38 20.46 0.74
CA VAL A 316 -23.48 20.31 1.71
C VAL A 316 -24.57 21.34 1.49
N ASP A 317 -24.22 22.63 1.37
CA ASP A 317 -25.17 23.69 1.05
C ASP A 317 -25.95 23.34 -0.21
N ARG A 318 -25.26 22.88 -1.27
CA ARG A 318 -25.90 22.50 -2.52
C ARG A 318 -26.78 21.26 -2.41
N MET A 319 -26.41 20.26 -1.59
CA MET A 319 -27.29 19.11 -1.31
C MET A 319 -28.58 19.53 -0.61
N LEU A 320 -28.49 20.43 0.38
CA LEU A 320 -29.66 20.98 1.09
C LEU A 320 -30.56 21.77 0.14
N GLU A 321 -29.99 22.63 -0.72
CA GLU A 321 -30.72 23.35 -1.77
C GLU A 321 -31.40 22.41 -2.77
N ARG A 322 -30.77 21.28 -3.10
CA ARG A 322 -31.32 20.22 -3.97
C ARG A 322 -32.36 19.33 -3.28
N GLY A 323 -32.70 19.61 -2.02
CA GLY A 323 -33.80 18.98 -1.28
C GLY A 323 -33.43 17.77 -0.44
N PHE A 324 -32.15 17.47 -0.25
CA PHE A 324 -31.72 16.45 0.73
C PHE A 324 -32.08 16.91 2.14
N THR A 325 -32.58 16.01 2.99
CA THR A 325 -32.76 16.35 4.40
C THR A 325 -31.39 16.42 5.09
N GLN A 326 -31.26 17.27 6.11
CA GLN A 326 -30.04 17.32 6.92
C GLN A 326 -29.62 15.93 7.42
N LYS A 327 -30.57 15.07 7.78
CA LYS A 327 -30.31 13.69 8.21
C LYS A 327 -29.73 12.81 7.11
N ASP A 328 -30.17 12.97 5.86
CA ASP A 328 -29.58 12.26 4.72
C ASP A 328 -28.16 12.74 4.46
N VAL A 329 -27.93 14.05 4.55
CA VAL A 329 -26.59 14.64 4.42
C VAL A 329 -25.65 14.13 5.53
N GLU A 330 -26.04 14.18 6.80
CA GLU A 330 -25.25 13.66 7.94
C GLU A 330 -24.92 12.15 7.78
N ALA A 331 -25.83 11.37 7.20
CA ALA A 331 -25.59 9.97 6.90
C ALA A 331 -24.54 9.80 5.79
N ILE A 332 -24.66 10.56 4.70
CA ILE A 332 -23.76 10.53 3.53
C ILE A 332 -22.36 11.08 3.87
N LEU A 333 -22.29 12.15 4.68
CA LEU A 333 -21.04 12.78 5.11
C LEU A 333 -20.11 11.82 5.86
N GLY A 334 -20.65 10.89 6.63
CA GLY A 334 -19.82 9.91 7.35
C GLY A 334 -20.57 8.94 8.27
N GLY A 335 -21.80 9.25 8.68
CA GLY A 335 -22.61 8.36 9.52
C GLY A 335 -22.77 6.95 8.95
N ASN A 336 -22.84 6.81 7.62
CA ASN A 336 -22.93 5.53 6.93
C ASN A 336 -21.59 4.75 6.91
N PHE A 337 -20.44 5.43 6.80
CA PHE A 337 -19.14 4.78 6.96
C PHE A 337 -18.94 4.33 8.41
N VAL A 338 -19.25 5.18 9.40
CA VAL A 338 -19.17 4.83 10.83
C VAL A 338 -20.04 3.61 11.14
N ARG A 339 -21.25 3.54 10.57
CA ARG A 339 -22.15 2.38 10.63
C ARG A 339 -21.52 1.12 10.04
N VAL A 340 -20.94 1.18 8.84
CA VAL A 340 -20.31 0.01 8.19
C VAL A 340 -19.09 -0.47 8.96
N LEU A 341 -18.17 0.44 9.29
CA LEU A 341 -16.95 0.14 10.05
C LEU A 341 -17.26 -0.41 11.45
N GLY A 342 -18.33 0.09 12.10
CA GLY A 342 -18.83 -0.44 13.37
C GLY A 342 -19.49 -1.83 13.26
N GLY A 343 -19.92 -2.22 12.06
CA GLY A 343 -20.48 -3.55 11.78
C GLY A 343 -19.44 -4.62 11.42
N VAL A 344 -18.20 -4.23 11.08
CA VAL A 344 -17.13 -5.19 10.79
C VAL A 344 -16.64 -5.84 12.09
N PRO A 345 -16.52 -7.19 12.17
CA PRO A 345 -16.13 -7.87 13.40
C PRO A 345 -14.76 -7.43 13.92
N ALA A 346 -14.74 -6.73 15.06
CA ALA A 346 -13.52 -6.22 15.65
C ALA A 346 -12.58 -7.37 16.09
N ARG A 347 -11.47 -7.53 15.38
CA ARG A 347 -10.37 -8.41 15.80
C ARG A 347 -9.14 -7.56 16.12
N ARG A 348 -8.64 -7.69 17.34
CA ARG A 348 -7.31 -7.16 17.68
C ARG A 348 -6.25 -8.11 17.11
N PRO A 349 -5.11 -7.63 16.59
CA PRO A 349 -4.00 -8.50 16.26
C PRO A 349 -3.61 -9.25 17.54
N GLY A 350 -3.87 -10.56 17.55
CA GLY A 350 -3.48 -11.40 18.67
C GLY A 350 -1.97 -11.31 18.88
N ALA A 351 -1.56 -11.32 20.15
CA ALA A 351 -0.19 -11.70 20.49
C ALA A 351 0.16 -13.01 19.76
N LEU A 352 1.45 -13.26 19.54
CA LEU A 352 1.93 -14.58 19.09
C LEU A 352 1.82 -15.59 20.25
N THR A 353 0.61 -15.80 20.76
CA THR A 353 0.25 -17.01 21.47
C THR A 353 0.51 -18.18 20.52
N ARG A 354 0.98 -19.30 21.08
CA ARG A 354 1.21 -20.53 20.30
C ARG A 354 -0.14 -21.09 19.85
N ALA A 355 -0.67 -20.56 18.74
CA ALA A 355 -1.70 -21.22 17.98
C ALA A 355 -1.17 -22.61 17.61
N SER A 356 -1.94 -23.65 17.95
CA SER A 356 -1.59 -25.03 17.66
C SER A 356 -1.23 -25.18 16.18
N THR A 357 -0.18 -25.93 15.87
CA THR A 357 0.40 -26.10 14.52
C THR A 357 -0.46 -26.99 13.60
N ALA A 358 -1.78 -26.79 13.64
CA ALA A 358 -2.75 -27.42 12.77
C ALA A 358 -3.16 -26.44 11.67
N LEU A 359 -2.29 -26.28 10.67
CA LEU A 359 -2.77 -25.92 9.34
C LEU A 359 -3.76 -27.03 8.90
N PRO A 360 -4.91 -26.72 8.28
CA PRO A 360 -5.78 -27.75 7.74
C PRO A 360 -4.99 -28.55 6.71
N GLN A 361 -4.86 -29.86 6.93
CA GLN A 361 -4.20 -30.73 5.96
C GLN A 361 -5.00 -30.69 4.66
N ARG A 362 -4.32 -30.37 3.56
CA ARG A 362 -4.92 -30.44 2.22
C ARG A 362 -5.07 -31.92 1.87
N ASP A 363 -6.27 -32.45 2.06
CA ASP A 363 -6.64 -33.72 1.43
C ASP A 363 -6.63 -33.51 -0.10
N HIS A 364 -5.62 -34.08 -0.73
CA HIS A 364 -5.52 -34.25 -2.18
C HIS A 364 -5.56 -35.75 -2.49
N GLY A 365 -6.67 -36.38 -2.09
CA GLY A 365 -7.01 -37.74 -2.44
C GLY A 365 -8.16 -37.78 -3.44
N HIS A 366 -7.85 -37.68 -4.75
CA HIS A 366 -8.64 -38.33 -5.80
C HIS A 366 -7.77 -38.56 -7.05
N GLU A 367 -7.51 -39.85 -7.29
CA GLU A 367 -7.24 -40.55 -8.55
C GLU A 367 -6.75 -39.75 -9.78
N LEU A 368 -5.44 -39.84 -10.02
CA LEU A 368 -4.89 -40.17 -11.34
C LEU A 368 -3.70 -41.10 -11.14
N ALA A 369 -3.88 -42.40 -11.40
CA ALA A 369 -2.85 -43.42 -11.34
C ALA A 369 -2.73 -44.14 -12.69
N ALA A 370 -1.51 -44.62 -12.99
CA ALA A 370 -1.03 -45.05 -14.31
C ALA A 370 -0.83 -43.85 -15.28
N GLU A 371 0.35 -43.63 -15.90
CA GLU A 371 1.51 -44.51 -16.12
C GLU A 371 2.87 -43.80 -15.93
N ALA A 372 3.94 -44.60 -16.07
CA ALA A 372 5.35 -44.23 -16.26
C ALA A 372 6.21 -43.74 -15.06
N GLY A 373 7.30 -44.49 -14.82
CA GLY A 373 8.58 -43.89 -14.42
C GLY A 373 8.91 -43.86 -12.93
N ARG A 374 9.38 -44.99 -12.36
CA ARG A 374 10.07 -44.98 -11.06
C ARG A 374 11.41 -44.24 -11.17
N GLN A 375 11.51 -43.03 -10.63
CA GLN A 375 12.79 -42.49 -10.15
C GLN A 375 12.63 -41.82 -8.79
N SER A 376 13.18 -42.45 -7.76
CA SER A 376 13.28 -41.89 -6.41
C SER A 376 14.34 -40.79 -6.39
N VAL A 377 13.93 -39.53 -6.23
CA VAL A 377 14.86 -38.42 -5.96
C VAL A 377 15.27 -38.46 -4.48
N PRO A 378 16.56 -38.61 -4.13
CA PRO A 378 16.99 -38.59 -2.74
C PRO A 378 16.86 -37.20 -2.14
N SER A 379 16.25 -37.09 -0.96
CA SER A 379 16.21 -35.86 -0.17
C SER A 379 17.61 -35.51 0.37
N GLN A 380 18.40 -34.76 -0.41
CA GLN A 380 19.59 -34.06 0.07
C GLN A 380 19.49 -32.56 -0.21
N VAL A 381 18.86 -31.83 0.71
CA VAL A 381 19.09 -30.38 0.84
C VAL A 381 20.54 -30.21 1.30
N ARG A 382 21.47 -30.06 0.35
CA ARG A 382 22.84 -29.66 0.65
C ARG A 382 22.86 -28.15 0.89
N ALA A 383 23.49 -27.73 1.98
CA ALA A 383 23.68 -26.32 2.28
C ALA A 383 24.39 -25.59 1.13
N ALA A 384 23.97 -24.35 0.85
CA ALA A 384 24.62 -23.50 -0.14
C ALA A 384 26.10 -23.27 0.22
N PRO A 385 27.00 -23.15 -0.77
CA PRO A 385 28.42 -22.90 -0.51
C PRO A 385 28.61 -21.53 0.16
N ARG A 386 29.41 -21.48 1.23
CA ARG A 386 29.87 -20.23 1.84
C ARG A 386 30.94 -19.60 0.97
N CYS A 387 30.83 -18.29 0.73
CA CYS A 387 31.88 -17.47 0.14
C CYS A 387 32.49 -16.57 1.22
N ASP A 388 33.77 -16.80 1.54
CA ASP A 388 34.51 -15.94 2.48
C ASP A 388 35.18 -14.78 1.72
N LEU A 389 34.88 -13.54 2.11
CA LEU A 389 35.53 -12.33 1.58
C LEU A 389 36.68 -11.88 2.51
N HIS A 390 37.80 -11.44 1.95
CA HIS A 390 38.95 -10.94 2.71
C HIS A 390 39.37 -9.54 2.20
N CYS A 391 39.48 -8.57 3.11
CA CYS A 391 39.99 -7.23 2.82
C CYS A 391 41.42 -7.04 3.37
N TRP A 392 42.25 -6.33 2.62
CA TRP A 392 43.64 -5.97 2.99
C TRP A 392 43.83 -4.46 2.86
N TYR A 393 44.68 -3.87 3.70
CA TYR A 393 45.07 -2.46 3.66
C TYR A 393 46.59 -2.31 3.60
N ARG A 394 47.09 -1.38 2.78
CA ARG A 394 48.53 -1.20 2.52
C ARG A 394 49.06 0.08 3.17
N GLY A 395 49.54 -0.03 4.41
CA GLY A 395 50.29 1.03 5.10
C GLY A 395 51.73 1.17 4.57
N ARG A 396 52.35 2.35 4.75
CA ARG A 396 53.61 2.71 4.04
C ARG A 396 54.83 1.78 4.24
N LYS A 397 54.88 0.90 5.25
CA LYS A 397 56.05 0.01 5.48
C LYS A 397 55.81 -1.42 6.01
N ARG A 398 54.57 -1.90 6.22
CA ARG A 398 54.26 -3.31 6.57
C ARG A 398 52.85 -3.70 6.13
N GLU A 399 52.68 -4.98 5.79
CA GLU A 399 51.36 -5.63 5.69
C GLU A 399 50.97 -6.15 7.08
N GLU A 400 49.81 -5.75 7.58
CA GLU A 400 49.22 -6.29 8.79
C GLU A 400 47.78 -6.74 8.51
N ARG A 401 47.45 -7.93 9.00
CA ARG A 401 46.16 -8.58 8.79
C ARG A 401 45.15 -8.05 9.81
N MET A 402 44.04 -7.48 9.35
CA MET A 402 42.94 -7.14 10.27
C MET A 402 42.41 -8.43 10.92
N SER A 403 42.36 -8.45 12.25
CA SER A 403 42.01 -9.63 13.05
C SER A 403 40.50 -9.89 13.18
N THR A 404 39.66 -9.01 12.63
CA THR A 404 38.20 -9.09 12.71
C THR A 404 37.62 -9.44 11.33
N PRO A 405 36.97 -10.60 11.14
CA PRO A 405 36.28 -10.91 9.90
C PRO A 405 35.03 -10.03 9.73
N VAL A 406 34.81 -9.52 8.52
CA VAL A 406 33.58 -8.79 8.14
C VAL A 406 32.72 -9.71 7.29
N THR A 407 31.50 -9.96 7.72
CA THR A 407 30.53 -10.78 6.97
C THR A 407 29.68 -9.86 6.10
N VAL A 408 29.70 -10.06 4.78
CA VAL A 408 28.83 -9.34 3.83
C VAL A 408 27.88 -10.36 3.19
N ALA A 409 26.59 -10.23 3.46
CA ALA A 409 25.57 -11.02 2.78
C ALA A 409 25.19 -10.31 1.47
N VAL A 410 25.36 -10.99 0.34
CA VAL A 410 24.92 -10.49 -0.98
C VAL A 410 23.88 -11.45 -1.50
N SER A 411 22.66 -10.97 -1.72
CA SER A 411 21.59 -11.73 -2.38
C SER A 411 21.67 -11.45 -3.87
N VAL A 412 21.78 -12.50 -4.70
CA VAL A 412 21.84 -12.38 -6.16
C VAL A 412 20.83 -13.37 -6.76
N PRO A 413 19.85 -12.91 -7.57
CA PRO A 413 18.97 -13.82 -8.27
C PRO A 413 19.77 -14.61 -9.32
N VAL A 414 19.59 -15.93 -9.33
CA VAL A 414 20.21 -16.83 -10.31
C VAL A 414 19.11 -17.36 -11.21
N ASP A 415 19.11 -16.89 -12.46
CA ASP A 415 18.30 -17.46 -13.54
C ASP A 415 18.99 -18.74 -14.03
N TYR A 416 18.29 -19.88 -13.97
CA TYR A 416 18.88 -21.21 -14.13
C TYR A 416 19.03 -21.67 -15.58
N ASP A 417 18.43 -20.96 -16.54
CA ASP A 417 18.32 -21.41 -17.94
C ASP A 417 19.44 -20.94 -18.88
N ARG A 418 20.52 -20.33 -18.37
CA ARG A 418 21.68 -19.92 -19.19
C ARG A 418 22.98 -20.58 -18.78
N ALA A 419 23.53 -21.38 -19.70
CA ALA A 419 24.87 -21.93 -19.59
C ALA A 419 25.91 -20.79 -19.52
N SER A 420 26.58 -20.69 -18.36
CA SER A 420 27.61 -19.70 -18.02
C SER A 420 27.19 -18.23 -18.08
N ALA A 421 26.91 -17.65 -16.91
CA ALA A 421 26.75 -16.22 -16.70
C ALA A 421 27.94 -15.63 -15.91
N VAL A 422 28.36 -14.42 -16.30
CA VAL A 422 29.23 -13.55 -15.50
C VAL A 422 28.36 -12.53 -14.79
N LEU A 423 28.25 -12.64 -13.48
CA LEU A 423 27.49 -11.71 -12.65
C LEU A 423 28.39 -10.55 -12.21
N ARG A 424 27.91 -9.33 -12.43
CA ARG A 424 28.53 -8.06 -12.00
C ARG A 424 27.58 -7.34 -11.06
N SER A 425 28.04 -7.00 -9.87
CA SER A 425 27.28 -6.17 -8.93
C SER A 425 28.20 -5.21 -8.18
N ASP A 426 27.76 -3.97 -8.00
CA ASP A 426 28.42 -2.99 -7.15
C ASP A 426 27.72 -3.00 -5.77
N VAL A 427 28.49 -3.09 -4.69
CA VAL A 427 27.99 -3.24 -3.31
C VAL A 427 28.52 -2.11 -2.42
N LEU A 428 27.63 -1.51 -1.63
CA LEU A 428 27.96 -0.54 -0.58
C LEU A 428 28.27 -1.27 0.74
N CYS A 429 29.44 -1.00 1.33
CA CYS A 429 29.78 -1.47 2.67
C CYS A 429 29.94 -0.30 3.66
N TRP A 430 29.34 -0.44 4.85
CA TRP A 430 29.50 0.47 5.99
C TRP A 430 30.41 -0.15 7.04
N LEU A 431 31.45 0.58 7.47
CA LEU A 431 32.39 0.14 8.50
C LEU A 431 32.15 0.94 9.80
N PRO A 432 31.86 0.28 10.94
CA PRO A 432 31.76 0.95 12.23
C PRO A 432 33.14 1.41 12.72
N ALA A 433 33.19 2.51 13.45
CA ALA A 433 34.43 3.09 13.95
C ALA A 433 35.05 2.21 15.04
N ILE A 434 36.31 1.77 14.84
CA ILE A 434 37.06 0.98 15.80
C ILE A 434 37.72 1.93 16.82
N ALA A 435 37.23 1.92 18.06
CA ALA A 435 37.87 2.62 19.17
C ALA A 435 38.86 1.68 19.90
N GLY A 436 40.15 1.99 19.85
CA GLY A 436 41.18 1.20 20.53
C GLY A 436 42.51 1.95 20.63
N HIS A 437 42.94 2.27 21.86
CA HIS A 437 44.17 3.03 22.11
C HIS A 437 45.45 2.18 21.85
N LYS A 438 46.15 2.48 20.76
CA LYS A 438 47.62 2.42 20.70
C LYS A 438 48.15 3.67 19.97
N ALA A 439 49.17 4.31 20.54
CA ALA A 439 49.69 5.59 20.05
C ALA A 439 50.13 5.50 18.58
N GLY A 440 49.60 6.40 17.73
CA GLY A 440 49.94 6.50 16.30
C GLY A 440 48.78 6.30 15.32
N TRP A 441 47.62 5.77 15.75
CA TRP A 441 46.51 5.40 14.85
C TRP A 441 45.50 6.51 14.50
N THR A 442 45.75 7.76 14.89
CA THR A 442 44.84 8.90 14.64
C THR A 442 45.16 9.65 13.35
N ALA A 443 44.92 9.02 12.19
CA ALA A 443 44.63 9.71 10.93
C ALA A 443 44.01 8.75 9.89
N ALA A 444 43.00 9.23 9.15
CA ALA A 444 42.47 8.64 7.91
C ALA A 444 41.64 7.33 7.98
N VAL A 445 40.71 7.21 8.94
CA VAL A 445 39.38 6.63 8.67
C VAL A 445 38.30 7.54 9.26
N ARG A 446 37.88 8.56 8.50
CA ARG A 446 36.60 9.25 8.76
C ARG A 446 35.48 8.47 8.05
N ARG A 447 34.29 8.45 8.67
CA ARG A 447 33.07 7.77 8.18
C ARG A 447 32.92 7.94 6.66
N GLY A 448 32.83 6.83 5.92
CA GLY A 448 32.64 6.86 4.47
C GLY A 448 32.17 5.50 3.95
N LEU A 449 31.32 5.53 2.93
CA LEU A 449 30.94 4.36 2.13
C LEU A 449 32.20 3.77 1.45
N LEU A 450 32.33 2.44 1.47
CA LEU A 450 33.25 1.76 0.56
C LEU A 450 32.44 1.18 -0.62
N HIS A 451 32.82 1.54 -1.84
CA HIS A 451 32.22 1.00 -3.07
C HIS A 451 33.04 -0.23 -3.50
N VAL A 452 32.42 -1.41 -3.54
CA VAL A 452 33.09 -2.68 -3.85
C VAL A 452 32.41 -3.33 -5.06
N ARG A 453 33.16 -3.53 -6.14
CA ARG A 453 32.69 -4.29 -7.31
C ARG A 453 32.96 -5.78 -7.11
N VAL A 454 31.94 -6.60 -7.31
CA VAL A 454 32.02 -8.06 -7.23
C VAL A 454 31.76 -8.65 -8.62
N GLU A 455 32.68 -9.49 -9.09
CA GLU A 455 32.51 -10.34 -10.28
C GLU A 455 32.48 -11.81 -9.85
N ALA A 456 31.49 -12.56 -10.34
CA ALA A 456 31.36 -13.99 -10.10
C ALA A 456 31.02 -14.74 -11.40
N THR A 457 31.73 -15.85 -11.65
CA THR A 457 31.53 -16.71 -12.83
C THR A 457 30.93 -18.04 -12.40
N VAL A 458 29.78 -18.42 -12.96
CA VAL A 458 29.14 -19.72 -12.66
C VAL A 458 29.28 -20.65 -13.88
N GLY A 459 29.80 -21.86 -13.68
CA GLY A 459 29.99 -22.87 -14.72
C GLY A 459 29.06 -24.08 -14.57
N PRO A 460 28.84 -24.89 -15.63
CA PRO A 460 27.98 -26.07 -15.59
C PRO A 460 28.53 -27.16 -14.64
N ARG A 461 27.63 -27.98 -14.07
CA ARG A 461 28.02 -29.07 -13.17
C ARG A 461 28.76 -30.20 -13.91
N GLY A 462 30.00 -30.45 -13.53
CA GLY A 462 30.66 -31.75 -13.72
C GLY A 462 31.82 -31.78 -14.71
N SER A 463 32.99 -31.30 -14.30
CA SER A 463 34.28 -31.81 -14.82
C SER A 463 35.33 -31.88 -13.71
N PRO A 464 36.02 -33.02 -13.53
CA PRO A 464 37.07 -33.18 -12.52
C PRO A 464 38.46 -32.91 -13.14
N THR A 465 38.83 -31.65 -13.32
CA THR A 465 40.20 -31.26 -13.72
C THR A 465 40.75 -30.20 -12.79
N GLY A 466 41.81 -30.54 -12.07
CA GLY A 466 42.49 -29.61 -11.16
C GLY A 466 43.14 -28.45 -11.92
N GLY A 467 42.91 -27.24 -11.43
CA GLY A 467 43.49 -26.01 -11.95
C GLY A 467 43.41 -24.92 -10.88
N ALA A 468 44.44 -24.08 -10.78
CA ALA A 468 44.57 -23.14 -9.68
C ALA A 468 43.38 -22.18 -9.57
N TRP A 469 42.78 -22.12 -8.37
CA TRP A 469 41.93 -20.99 -8.02
C TRP A 469 42.75 -19.70 -8.11
N PRO A 470 42.23 -18.65 -8.75
CA PRO A 470 42.75 -17.33 -8.53
C PRO A 470 42.39 -16.94 -7.07
N ARG A 471 42.98 -15.87 -6.59
CA ARG A 471 43.67 -15.85 -5.30
C ARG A 471 43.40 -14.42 -4.75
N GLY A 472 42.76 -14.16 -3.60
CA GLY A 472 42.13 -12.84 -3.24
C GLY A 472 42.71 -11.45 -3.70
N LEU A 473 41.84 -10.42 -3.79
CA LEU A 473 42.12 -9.07 -4.33
C LEU A 473 43.16 -8.23 -3.54
N ALA A 474 43.85 -7.33 -4.26
CA ALA A 474 44.62 -6.20 -3.70
C ALA A 474 44.17 -4.86 -4.32
N LEU A 475 44.16 -3.79 -3.51
CA LEU A 475 43.89 -2.42 -3.97
C LEU A 475 45.22 -1.69 -4.21
N ASP A 476 45.50 -1.32 -5.47
CA ASP A 476 46.54 -0.35 -5.82
C ASP A 476 45.90 1.04 -6.02
N PRO A 477 46.30 2.09 -5.28
CA PRO A 477 45.77 3.44 -5.47
C PRO A 477 46.24 4.15 -6.77
N ARG A 478 47.06 3.53 -7.63
CA ARG A 478 47.67 4.20 -8.81
C ARG A 478 47.75 3.36 -10.10
N ALA A 479 46.67 2.66 -10.44
CA ALA A 479 46.38 2.20 -11.82
C ALA A 479 44.86 2.00 -11.95
N GLY A 480 44.17 2.32 -13.05
CA GLY A 480 44.69 2.42 -14.41
C GLY A 480 44.76 1.03 -15.06
N ASP A 481 43.61 0.36 -15.15
CA ASP A 481 43.37 -0.92 -15.85
C ASP A 481 44.39 -2.07 -15.64
N ARG A 482 44.06 -3.03 -14.75
CA ARG A 482 44.15 -4.53 -14.92
C ARG A 482 44.14 -5.28 -13.57
N LEU A 483 43.64 -6.53 -13.59
CA LEU A 483 43.38 -7.40 -12.43
C LEU A 483 44.58 -8.32 -12.05
N GLY A 484 44.69 -8.68 -10.76
CA GLY A 484 45.69 -9.62 -10.20
C GLY A 484 45.33 -10.11 -8.78
N TRP A 485 45.92 -11.22 -8.29
CA TRP A 485 45.29 -12.11 -7.27
C TRP A 485 46.30 -12.77 -6.22
N SER A 486 46.13 -12.69 -4.85
CA SER A 486 46.58 -13.71 -3.83
C SER A 486 45.75 -13.95 -2.48
N ARG A 487 45.82 -15.16 -1.84
CA ARG A 487 44.79 -15.87 -0.94
C ARG A 487 45.08 -15.90 0.59
N GLY A 488 44.06 -16.07 1.49
CA GLY A 488 44.25 -16.84 2.77
C GLY A 488 43.33 -16.71 4.04
N VAL A 489 42.41 -17.67 4.26
CA VAL A 489 42.02 -18.46 5.49
C VAL A 489 41.49 -17.84 6.83
N GLY A 490 40.16 -17.92 7.08
CA GLY A 490 39.57 -18.50 8.32
C GLY A 490 39.25 -17.64 9.57
N GLY A 491 38.00 -17.73 10.09
CA GLY A 491 37.50 -17.21 11.38
C GLY A 491 35.94 -17.26 11.49
N PRO A 492 35.32 -17.33 12.70
CA PRO A 492 33.89 -17.65 12.84
C PRO A 492 32.91 -16.49 12.57
N LEU A 493 31.68 -16.84 12.16
CA LEU A 493 30.61 -15.94 11.71
C LEU A 493 29.67 -15.47 12.84
N PRO A 494 29.21 -14.21 12.81
CA PRO A 494 27.92 -13.80 13.35
C PRO A 494 26.94 -13.28 12.28
N VAL A 495 25.69 -13.68 12.47
CA VAL A 495 24.43 -13.32 11.80
C VAL A 495 24.37 -11.93 11.13
N VAL A 496 23.99 -11.89 9.85
CA VAL A 496 23.50 -10.69 9.14
C VAL A 496 21.97 -10.79 9.01
N ARG A 497 21.25 -9.70 9.35
CA ARG A 497 19.81 -9.57 9.04
C ARG A 497 19.64 -9.16 7.57
N PRO A 498 18.75 -9.77 6.79
CA PRO A 498 18.40 -9.27 5.47
C PRO A 498 17.61 -7.94 5.58
N LEU A 499 17.75 -7.11 4.55
CA LEU A 499 16.89 -5.97 4.22
C LEU A 499 15.73 -6.45 3.33
#